data_AF-A0A315QQ39-F1
#
_entry.id   AF-A0A315QQ39-F1
#
_cell.length_a   1.000
_cell.length_b   1.000
_cell.length_c   1.000
_cell.angle_alpha   90.00
_cell.angle_beta   90.00
_cell.angle_gamma   90.00
#
_symmetry.space_group_name_H-M   'P 1'
#
loop_
_entity.id
_entity.type
_entity.pdbx_description
1 polymer ?
#
loop_
_entity_poly.entity_id
_entity_poly.type
_entity_poly.pdbx_seq_one_letter_code
_entity_poly.pdbx_strand_id
1 'polypeptide(L)' 'MTDTLKLRYEVDPTEINYIDMIIKAYEGVGIVNVDHDNPGEIWIDVTEGTKNEVKEIMSDLGQEF' A
#
# COMPACT_ATOMS: atom_id res chain seq x y z
N MET A 1 21.74 2.99 -3.70
CA MET A 1 20.74 2.63 -2.67
C MET A 1 19.41 2.88 -3.34
N THR A 2 18.54 1.87 -3.48
CA THR A 2 17.23 2.11 -4.08
C THR A 2 16.40 2.77 -3.01
N ASP A 3 16.24 4.09 -3.07
CA ASP A 3 15.43 4.86 -2.12
C ASP A 3 13.96 4.43 -2.26
N THR A 4 13.57 3.47 -1.44
CA THR A 4 12.18 3.05 -1.30
C THR A 4 11.46 4.04 -0.39
N LEU A 5 10.33 4.57 -0.88
CA LEU A 5 9.43 5.43 -0.13
C LEU A 5 8.41 4.58 0.60
N LYS A 6 8.05 4.99 1.82
CA LYS A 6 6.98 4.37 2.61
C LYS A 6 5.73 5.21 2.54
N LEU A 7 4.66 4.62 2.02
CA LEU A 7 3.32 5.20 2.01
C LEU A 7 2.49 4.51 3.10
N ARG A 8 1.99 5.27 4.08
CA ARG A 8 1.18 4.73 5.18
C ARG A 8 -0.30 4.99 4.90
N TYR A 9 -1.14 4.03 5.24
CA TYR A 9 -2.59 4.14 5.12
C TYR A 9 -3.25 3.50 6.35
N GLU A 10 -4.27 4.18 6.87
CA GLU A 10 -5.23 3.58 7.79
C GLU A 10 -6.34 2.95 6.94
N VAL A 11 -6.59 1.67 7.14
CA VAL A 11 -7.50 0.84 6.34
C VAL A 11 -8.32 -0.04 7.28
N ASP A 12 -9.49 -0.51 6.83
CA ASP A 12 -10.23 -1.49 7.60
C ASP A 12 -9.42 -2.80 7.68
N PRO A 13 -9.20 -3.39 8.88
CA PRO A 13 -8.44 -4.63 9.03
C PRO A 13 -8.98 -5.80 8.19
N THR A 14 -10.28 -5.80 7.90
CA THR A 14 -10.92 -6.81 7.05
C THR A 14 -10.58 -6.65 5.57
N GLU A 15 -10.20 -5.44 5.15
CA GLU A 15 -9.84 -5.09 3.77
C GLU A 15 -8.34 -5.26 3.49
N ILE A 16 -7.49 -5.41 4.52
CA ILE A 16 -6.04 -5.57 4.36
C ILE A 16 -5.67 -6.68 3.36
N ASN A 17 -6.29 -7.86 3.47
CA ASN A 17 -6.04 -8.97 2.55
C ASN A 17 -6.48 -8.64 1.12
N TYR A 18 -7.56 -7.87 0.97
CA TYR A 18 -8.04 -7.44 -0.34
C TYR A 18 -7.06 -6.43 -0.96
N ILE A 19 -6.62 -5.43 -0.21
CA ILE A 19 -5.64 -4.44 -0.65
C ILE A 19 -4.32 -5.11 -1.03
N ASP A 20 -3.81 -6.03 -0.21
CA ASP A 20 -2.60 -6.81 -0.50
C ASP A 20 -2.72 -7.60 -1.82
N MET A 21 -3.87 -8.24 -2.06
CA MET A 21 -4.13 -8.96 -3.31
C MET A 21 -4.14 -8.02 -4.52
N ILE A 22 -4.77 -6.85 -4.41
CA ILE A 22 -4.80 -5.85 -5.49
C ILE A 22 -3.40 -5.35 -5.80
N ILE A 23 -2.64 -4.92 -4.79
CA ILE A 23 -1.27 -4.41 -5.00
C ILE A 23 -0.36 -5.50 -5.59
N LYS A 24 -0.48 -6.77 -5.15
CA LYS A 24 0.27 -7.89 -5.75
C LYS A 24 -0.13 -8.20 -7.19
N ALA A 25 -1.36 -7.93 -7.59
CA ALA A 25 -1.79 -8.07 -8.97
C ALA A 25 -1.09 -7.06 -9.90
N TYR A 26 -0.67 -5.91 -9.35
CA TYR A 26 0.18 -4.94 -10.04
C TYR A 26 1.67 -5.30 -9.81
N GLU A 27 2.19 -6.19 -10.66
CA GLU A 27 3.58 -6.66 -10.54
C GLU A 27 4.60 -5.51 -10.52
N GLY A 28 5.40 -5.46 -9.45
CA GLY A 28 6.50 -4.50 -9.32
C GLY A 28 6.12 -3.11 -8.82
N VAL A 29 4.87 -2.89 -8.42
CA VAL A 29 4.36 -1.56 -8.05
C VAL A 29 4.65 -1.20 -6.58
N GLY A 30 4.55 -2.17 -5.67
CA GLY A 30 4.93 -1.98 -4.27
C GLY A 30 4.84 -3.25 -3.43
N ILE A 31 5.36 -3.19 -2.20
CA ILE A 31 5.27 -4.27 -1.22
C ILE A 31 4.40 -3.79 -0.06
N VAL A 32 3.26 -4.46 0.16
CA VAL A 32 2.38 -4.18 1.30
C VAL A 32 2.92 -4.87 2.54
N ASN A 33 2.98 -4.13 3.64
CA ASN A 33 3.31 -4.64 4.95
C ASN A 33 2.22 -4.21 5.92
N VAL A 34 1.90 -5.09 6.87
CA VAL A 34 0.86 -4.86 7.88
C VAL A 34 1.54 -4.49 9.19
N ASP A 35 1.04 -3.46 9.86
CA ASP A 35 1.47 -3.15 11.22
C ASP A 35 0.82 -4.13 12.20
N HIS A 36 1.64 -4.95 12.84
CA HIS A 36 1.18 -5.92 13.83
C HIS A 36 0.91 -5.29 15.21
N ASP A 37 1.45 -4.10 15.47
CA ASP A 37 1.22 -3.33 16.69
C ASP A 37 -0.04 -2.46 16.56
N ASN A 38 -0.38 -2.02 15.34
CA ASN A 38 -1.55 -1.18 15.04
C ASN A 38 -2.50 -1.89 14.04
N PRO A 39 -3.49 -2.66 14.53
CA PRO A 39 -4.45 -3.33 13.64
C PRO A 39 -5.26 -2.30 12.85
N GLY A 40 -5.10 -2.30 11.53
CA GLY A 40 -5.71 -1.32 10.62
C GLY A 40 -4.70 -0.37 9.97
N GLU A 41 -3.43 -0.41 10.36
CA GLU A 41 -2.38 0.32 9.64
C GLU A 41 -1.61 -0.60 8.70
N ILE A 42 -1.40 -0.13 7.47
CA ILE A 42 -0.49 -0.75 6.51
C ILE A 42 0.53 0.27 6.02
N TRP A 43 1.69 -0.20 5.59
CA TRP A 43 2.59 0.60 4.76
C TRP A 43 2.98 -0.12 3.49
N ILE A 44 3.05 0.65 2.41
CA ILE A 44 3.45 0.18 1.10
C ILE A 44 4.83 0.76 0.79
N ASP A 45 5.81 -0.13 0.66
CA ASP A 45 7.15 0.22 0.17
C ASP A 45 7.08 0.35 -1.36
N VAL A 46 7.39 1.54 -1.87
CA VAL A 46 7.32 1.89 -3.30
C VAL A 46 8.61 2.55 -3.76
N THR A 47 8.83 2.63 -5.07
CA THR A 47 9.91 3.46 -5.63
C THR A 47 9.35 4.83 -6.03
N GLU A 48 10.21 5.81 -6.30
CA GLU A 48 9.75 7.10 -6.85
C GLU A 48 8.95 6.93 -8.14
N GLY A 49 9.29 5.93 -8.97
CA GLY A 49 8.61 5.66 -10.23
C GLY A 49 7.20 5.06 -10.07
N THR A 50 6.94 4.36 -8.97
CA THR A 50 5.66 3.65 -8.73
C THR A 50 4.79 4.32 -7.67
N LYS A 51 5.29 5.38 -7.02
CA LYS A 51 4.58 6.12 -5.97
C LYS A 51 3.20 6.62 -6.40
N ASN A 52 3.12 7.24 -7.58
CA ASN A 52 1.86 7.82 -8.06
C ASN A 52 0.85 6.73 -8.40
N GLU A 53 1.31 5.64 -9.01
CA GLU A 53 0.47 4.49 -9.34
C GLU A 53 -0.14 3.86 -8.08
N VAL A 54 0.65 3.66 -7.00
CA VAL A 54 0.11 3.19 -5.72
C VAL A 54 -0.91 4.16 -5.14
N LYS A 55 -0.70 5.47 -5.24
CA LYS A 55 -1.66 6.46 -4.75
C LYS A 55 -2.97 6.42 -5.54
N GLU A 56 -2.91 6.25 -6.85
CA GLU A 56 -4.09 6.10 -7.71
C GLU A 56 -4.86 4.84 -7.37
N ILE A 57 -4.17 3.69 -7.24
CA ILE A 57 -4.78 2.41 -6.84
C ILE A 57 -5.47 2.56 -5.47
N MET A 58 -4.79 3.13 -4.48
CA MET A 58 -5.36 3.31 -3.15
C MET A 58 -6.56 4.26 -3.16
N SER A 59 -6.53 5.32 -3.98
CA SER A 59 -7.66 6.23 -4.17
C SER A 59 -8.85 5.54 -4.85
N ASP A 60 -8.62 4.67 -5.84
CA ASP A 60 -9.68 3.86 -6.49
C ASP A 60 -10.30 2.86 -5.51
N LEU A 61 -9.51 2.38 -4.54
CA LEU A 61 -9.97 1.56 -3.41
C LEU A 61 -10.65 2.38 -2.30
N GLY A 62 -10.80 3.70 -2.48
CA GLY A 62 -11.45 4.60 -1.52
C GLY A 62 -10.61 4.90 -0.27
N GLN A 63 -9.31 4.62 -0.30
CA GLN A 63 -8.39 4.90 0.81
C GLN A 63 -7.76 6.28 0.63
N GLU A 64 -7.78 7.10 1.68
CA GLU A 64 -7.21 8.45 1.71
C GLU A 64 -5.82 8.45 2.39
N PHE A 65 -4.97 9.38 1.97
CA PHE A 65 -3.55 9.49 2.36
C PHE A 65 -3.32 10.48 3.51
#